data_AF-A0A7G1I6Y5-F1
#
_entry.id   AF-A0A7G1I6Y5-F1
#
_cell.length_a   1.000
_cell.length_b   1.000
_cell.length_c   1.000
_cell.angle_alpha   90.00
_cell.angle_beta   90.00
_cell.angle_gamma   90.00
#
_symmetry.space_group_name_H-M   'P 1'
#
loop_
_entity.id
_entity.type
_entity.pdbx_description
1 polymer ?
#
loop_
_entity_poly.entity_id
_entity_poly.type
_entity_poly.pdbx_seq_one_letter_code
_entity_poly.pdbx_strand_id
1 'polypeptide(L)'
;MGGLARLPGDPAGPPLSIGGGLGEYMGGVFAAFGALAVRRRVEHGGPGEHLDLSMLEAMSLMQSSEWLHSQLLRVPPVRRTLEVPSIEPAKDGYVGITMVTGQQWLDFTAMVECPQLEEIPQLRFQIGRWEYRDLIRESIRPWMAERTVEEIVALGQLFRLPIAALGNGATIRDMEYVTERGVFVDNPAGFHQPRPPWLMSRCATAPVCRTAELGADNDESPWCAGESASDPVPVGLPLDGVRVIDLTAFWAGPAATHLLAAFGADVVKVESIQRPDGIRYSGACAPMWTTGGSTAGCSMR
;
A
#
# COMPACT_ATOMS: atom_id res chain seq x y z
N MET A 1 12.82 -13.98 -5.25
CA MET A 1 13.34 -13.33 -6.48
C MET A 1 13.11 -11.83 -6.46
N GLY A 2 11.89 -11.31 -6.31
CA GLY A 2 11.61 -9.86 -6.30
C GLY A 2 12.00 -9.06 -5.03
N GLY A 3 13.03 -9.49 -4.29
CA GLY A 3 13.63 -8.76 -3.15
C GLY A 3 12.75 -8.45 -1.91
N LEU A 4 11.44 -8.69 -1.93
CA LEU A 4 10.50 -8.32 -0.86
C LEU A 4 10.79 -8.97 0.51
N ALA A 5 11.42 -10.14 0.53
CA ALA A 5 11.81 -10.83 1.78
C ALA A 5 12.99 -10.16 2.52
N ARG A 6 13.68 -9.19 1.90
CA ARG A 6 14.87 -8.54 2.45
C ARG A 6 14.55 -7.49 3.53
N LEU A 7 13.34 -6.93 3.51
CA LEU A 7 12.97 -5.77 4.33
C LEU A 7 12.29 -6.13 5.67
N PRO A 8 11.38 -7.12 5.76
CA PRO A 8 10.68 -7.40 7.01
C PRO A 8 11.50 -8.19 8.04
N GLY A 9 11.36 -7.81 9.32
CA GLY A 9 11.77 -8.61 10.49
C GLY A 9 13.11 -8.19 11.12
N ASP A 10 13.54 -8.95 12.15
CA ASP A 10 14.78 -8.69 12.89
C ASP A 10 16.02 -8.87 12.00
N PRO A 11 16.91 -7.85 11.88
CA PRO A 11 18.15 -7.95 11.13
C PRO A 11 19.05 -9.14 11.51
N ALA A 12 18.97 -9.63 12.75
CA ALA A 12 19.73 -10.77 13.23
C ALA A 12 19.16 -12.13 12.77
N GLY A 13 17.88 -12.17 12.37
CA GLY A 13 17.21 -13.37 11.87
C GLY A 13 17.38 -13.57 10.36
N PRO A 14 17.00 -14.74 9.82
CA PRO A 14 16.95 -14.95 8.38
C PRO A 14 15.92 -14.00 7.71
N PRO A 15 16.02 -13.78 6.38
CA PRO A 15 14.97 -13.12 5.61
C PRO A 15 13.61 -13.81 5.81
N LEU A 16 12.55 -13.03 5.95
CA LEU A 16 11.21 -13.55 6.18
C LEU A 16 10.41 -13.47 4.87
N SER A 17 9.81 -14.60 4.48
CA SER A 17 8.83 -14.58 3.40
C SER A 17 7.57 -13.84 3.87
N ILE A 18 7.04 -12.99 3.02
CA ILE A 18 5.67 -12.49 3.18
C ILE A 18 4.75 -13.67 2.89
N GLY A 19 3.76 -13.91 3.76
CA GLY A 19 2.77 -14.97 3.57
C GLY A 19 1.83 -14.70 2.40
N GLY A 20 1.26 -15.77 1.83
CA GLY A 20 0.32 -15.69 0.71
C GLY A 20 0.96 -15.64 -0.68
N GLY A 21 0.14 -15.45 -1.71
CA GLY A 21 0.53 -15.41 -3.12
C GLY A 21 0.69 -13.99 -3.66
N LEU A 22 1.43 -13.11 -2.98
CA LEU A 22 1.47 -11.68 -3.29
C LEU A 22 1.84 -11.39 -4.77
N GLY A 23 2.83 -12.11 -5.30
CA GLY A 23 3.24 -11.98 -6.70
C GLY A 23 2.16 -12.39 -7.70
N GLU A 24 1.41 -13.45 -7.40
CA GLU A 24 0.30 -13.95 -8.22
C GLU A 24 -0.86 -12.95 -8.23
N TYR A 25 -1.26 -12.47 -7.04
CA TYR A 25 -2.32 -11.47 -6.92
C TYR A 25 -1.98 -10.18 -7.68
N MET A 26 -0.74 -9.73 -7.56
CA MET A 26 -0.30 -8.49 -8.22
C MET A 26 -0.16 -8.67 -9.72
N GLY A 27 0.38 -9.80 -10.17
CA GLY A 27 0.36 -10.17 -11.59
C GLY A 27 -1.07 -10.15 -12.16
N GLY A 28 -2.02 -10.72 -11.43
CA GLY A 28 -3.45 -10.68 -11.80
C GLY A 28 -4.02 -9.26 -11.85
N VAL A 29 -3.70 -8.38 -10.89
CA VAL A 29 -4.14 -6.98 -10.88
C VAL A 29 -3.59 -6.21 -12.08
N PHE A 30 -2.29 -6.31 -12.36
CA PHE A 30 -1.67 -5.66 -13.51
C PHE A 30 -2.23 -6.20 -14.83
N ALA A 31 -2.46 -7.52 -14.94
CA ALA A 31 -3.05 -8.14 -16.11
C ALA A 31 -4.50 -7.65 -16.35
N ALA A 32 -5.32 -7.59 -15.29
CA ALA A 32 -6.69 -7.07 -15.37
C ALA A 32 -6.71 -5.60 -15.80
N PHE A 33 -5.80 -4.78 -15.26
CA PHE A 33 -5.67 -3.38 -15.64
C PHE A 33 -5.30 -3.23 -17.13
N GLY A 34 -4.27 -3.94 -17.58
CA GLY A 34 -3.85 -3.93 -18.99
C GLY A 34 -4.95 -4.40 -19.93
N ALA A 35 -5.66 -5.48 -19.58
CA ALA A 35 -6.78 -5.99 -20.36
C ALA A 35 -7.92 -4.97 -20.48
N LEU A 36 -8.28 -4.28 -19.40
CA LEU A 36 -9.29 -3.22 -19.43
C LEU A 36 -8.84 -2.01 -20.26
N ALA A 37 -7.57 -1.62 -20.19
CA ALA A 37 -7.02 -0.54 -21.00
C ALA A 37 -7.05 -0.89 -22.50
N VAL A 38 -6.56 -2.08 -22.88
CA VAL A 38 -6.61 -2.56 -24.27
C VAL A 38 -8.04 -2.72 -24.76
N ARG A 39 -8.94 -3.25 -23.93
CA ARG A 39 -10.37 -3.32 -24.26
C ARG A 39 -10.95 -1.95 -24.57
N ARG A 40 -10.66 -0.94 -23.74
CA ARG A 40 -11.09 0.44 -24.02
C ARG A 40 -10.57 0.90 -25.38
N ARG A 41 -9.30 0.65 -25.70
CA ARG A 41 -8.72 0.98 -27.00
C ARG A 41 -9.49 0.33 -28.15
N VAL A 42 -9.80 -0.96 -28.03
CA VAL A 42 -10.62 -1.71 -29.01
C VAL A 42 -12.01 -1.10 -29.16
N GLU A 43 -12.69 -0.79 -28.06
CA GLU A 43 -14.00 -0.14 -28.07
C GLU A 43 -13.99 1.25 -28.72
N HIS A 44 -12.82 1.90 -28.81
CA HIS A 44 -12.63 3.21 -29.46
C HIS A 44 -12.01 3.09 -30.86
N GLY A 45 -12.06 1.90 -31.47
CA GLY A 45 -11.66 1.68 -32.86
C GLY A 45 -10.16 1.41 -33.06
N GLY A 46 -9.39 1.27 -31.98
CA GLY A 46 -8.01 0.79 -32.06
C GLY A 46 -7.96 -0.75 -32.17
N PRO A 47 -6.83 -1.32 -32.60
CA PRO A 47 -6.64 -2.77 -32.62
C PRO A 47 -6.49 -3.36 -31.22
N GLY A 48 -6.66 -4.68 -31.12
CA GLY A 48 -6.22 -5.44 -29.94
C GLY A 48 -4.69 -5.40 -29.80
N GLU A 49 -4.19 -5.91 -28.68
CA GLU A 49 -2.75 -5.95 -28.40
C GLU A 49 -2.38 -7.18 -27.58
N HIS A 50 -1.17 -7.70 -27.78
CA HIS A 50 -0.58 -8.73 -26.95
C HIS A 50 0.13 -8.10 -25.74
N LEU A 51 -0.33 -8.45 -24.54
CA LEU A 51 0.26 -7.97 -23.28
C LEU A 51 1.22 -9.03 -22.72
N ASP A 52 2.52 -8.77 -22.84
CA ASP A 52 3.55 -9.55 -22.13
C ASP A 52 3.74 -8.98 -20.72
N LEU A 53 3.51 -9.82 -19.70
CA LEU A 53 3.52 -9.41 -18.30
C LEU A 53 4.43 -10.33 -17.48
N SER A 54 5.34 -9.70 -16.73
CA SER A 54 6.22 -10.39 -15.79
C SER A 54 5.75 -10.19 -14.34
N MET A 55 5.43 -11.29 -13.65
CA MET A 55 5.17 -11.25 -12.21
C MET A 55 6.38 -10.73 -11.42
N LEU A 56 7.60 -10.99 -11.90
CA LEU A 56 8.81 -10.52 -11.24
C LEU A 56 8.96 -8.99 -11.35
N GLU A 57 8.63 -8.41 -12.51
CA GLU A 57 8.62 -6.97 -12.71
C GLU A 57 7.51 -6.32 -11.89
N ALA A 58 6.30 -6.90 -11.89
CA ALA A 58 5.18 -6.45 -11.07
C ALA A 58 5.54 -6.41 -9.57
N MET A 59 6.20 -7.45 -9.07
CA MET A 59 6.70 -7.49 -7.68
C MET A 59 7.81 -6.45 -7.44
N SER A 60 8.63 -6.16 -8.43
CA SER A 60 9.74 -5.20 -8.31
C SER A 60 9.21 -3.77 -8.13
N LEU A 61 8.07 -3.44 -8.75
CA LEU A 61 7.38 -2.15 -8.58
C LEU A 61 6.77 -1.96 -7.19
N MET A 62 6.51 -3.04 -6.46
CA MET A 62 5.97 -2.96 -5.09
C MET A 62 7.03 -2.69 -4.03
N GLN A 63 8.30 -2.85 -4.37
CA GLN A 63 9.35 -2.63 -3.40
C GLN A 63 9.39 -1.15 -3.06
N SER A 64 9.44 -0.80 -1.76
CA SER A 64 9.88 0.52 -1.37
C SER A 64 11.22 0.72 -2.05
N SER A 65 11.31 1.77 -2.87
CA SER A 65 12.39 1.97 -3.82
C SER A 65 13.68 2.41 -3.11
N GLU A 66 14.04 1.77 -1.99
CA GLU A 66 15.20 2.06 -1.14
C GLU A 66 16.50 1.93 -1.92
N TRP A 67 16.56 0.97 -2.85
CA TRP A 67 17.69 0.84 -3.76
C TRP A 67 17.75 2.03 -4.72
N LEU A 68 16.61 2.47 -5.26
CA LEU A 68 16.55 3.61 -6.16
C LEU A 68 16.86 4.92 -5.42
N HIS A 69 16.35 5.07 -4.19
CA HIS A 69 16.64 6.16 -3.28
C HIS A 69 18.15 6.22 -2.98
N SER A 70 18.77 5.08 -2.65
CA SER A 70 20.21 4.96 -2.45
C SER A 70 21.00 5.39 -3.69
N GLN A 71 20.55 5.02 -4.89
CA GLN A 71 21.19 5.42 -6.16
C GLN A 71 21.02 6.92 -6.44
N LEU A 72 19.80 7.45 -6.26
CA LEU A 72 19.47 8.85 -6.54
C LEU A 72 20.18 9.81 -5.58
N LEU A 73 20.16 9.50 -4.27
CA LEU A 73 20.77 10.33 -3.24
C LEU A 73 22.24 9.98 -2.96
N ARG A 74 22.77 8.91 -3.56
CA ARG A 74 24.13 8.40 -3.31
C ARG A 74 24.41 8.13 -1.83
N VAL A 75 23.38 7.68 -1.11
CA VAL A 75 23.48 7.27 0.30
C VAL A 75 23.46 5.74 0.39
N PRO A 76 24.03 5.12 1.45
CA PRO A 76 23.94 3.68 1.63
C PRO A 76 22.47 3.22 1.65
N PRO A 77 22.16 2.03 1.09
CA PRO A 77 20.81 1.51 1.13
C PRO A 77 20.36 1.27 2.57
N VAL A 78 19.09 1.55 2.82
CA VAL A 78 18.49 1.31 4.14
C VAL A 78 18.64 -0.16 4.49
N ARG A 79 19.13 -0.38 5.71
CA ARG A 79 19.28 -1.74 6.27
C ARG A 79 17.90 -2.20 6.73
N ARG A 80 17.70 -3.53 6.72
CA ARG A 80 16.58 -4.15 7.42
C ARG A 80 16.54 -3.59 8.85
N THR A 81 15.36 -3.24 9.30
CA THR A 81 15.14 -2.66 10.63
C THR A 81 13.73 -2.99 11.10
N LEU A 82 13.52 -2.97 12.41
CA LEU A 82 12.21 -3.05 13.02
C LEU A 82 11.82 -1.64 13.42
N GLU A 83 10.71 -1.16 12.88
CA GLU A 83 10.11 0.07 13.39
C GLU A 83 9.72 -0.14 14.87
N VAL A 84 9.97 0.87 15.70
CA VAL A 84 9.60 0.84 17.11
C VAL A 84 8.99 2.19 17.49
N PRO A 85 7.83 2.21 18.16
CA PRO A 85 6.85 1.12 18.28
C PRO A 85 6.33 0.68 16.90
N SER A 86 5.95 -0.60 16.77
CA SER A 86 5.32 -1.11 15.54
C SER A 86 4.21 -2.09 15.86
N ILE A 87 4.49 -3.39 15.90
CA ILE A 87 3.55 -4.41 16.37
C ILE A 87 3.85 -4.67 17.83
N GLU A 88 2.99 -4.18 18.71
CA GLU A 88 3.19 -4.23 20.15
C GLU A 88 2.17 -5.16 20.83
N PRO A 89 2.61 -6.00 21.78
CA PRO A 89 1.70 -6.85 22.53
C PRO A 89 0.87 -6.02 23.52
N ALA A 90 -0.43 -6.25 23.51
CA ALA A 90 -1.38 -5.80 24.52
C ALA A 90 -1.69 -6.94 25.50
N LYS A 91 -2.59 -6.69 26.47
CA LYS A 91 -3.04 -7.69 27.45
C LYS A 91 -3.66 -8.95 26.82
N ASP A 92 -4.40 -8.79 25.72
CA ASP A 92 -5.23 -9.82 25.10
C ASP A 92 -5.01 -9.96 23.59
N GLY A 93 -3.92 -9.41 23.06
CA GLY A 93 -3.62 -9.48 21.63
C GLY A 93 -2.47 -8.57 21.20
N TYR A 94 -2.55 -8.06 19.98
CA TYR A 94 -1.56 -7.17 19.40
C TYR A 94 -2.23 -5.95 18.78
N VAL A 95 -1.55 -4.81 18.87
CA VAL A 95 -1.88 -3.61 18.11
C VAL A 95 -0.78 -3.31 17.11
N GLY A 96 -1.18 -2.87 15.92
CA GLY A 96 -0.29 -2.23 14.96
C GLY A 96 -0.29 -0.73 15.20
N ILE A 97 0.90 -0.15 15.32
CA ILE A 97 1.15 1.27 15.54
C ILE A 97 1.99 1.77 14.38
N THR A 98 1.63 2.93 13.83
CA THR A 98 2.44 3.62 12.83
C THR A 98 2.60 5.08 13.23
N MET A 99 3.80 5.62 13.16
CA MET A 99 4.02 7.03 13.52
C MET A 99 5.03 7.65 12.56
N VAL A 100 4.56 8.60 11.77
CA VAL A 100 5.34 9.25 10.72
C VAL A 100 5.88 10.60 11.20
N THR A 101 5.08 11.34 11.97
CA THR A 101 5.41 12.72 12.38
C THR A 101 5.93 12.80 13.81
N GLY A 102 6.74 13.83 14.10
CA GLY A 102 7.18 14.11 15.47
C GLY A 102 6.04 14.45 16.42
N GLN A 103 4.95 15.04 15.92
CA GLN A 103 3.76 15.29 16.75
C GLN A 103 3.10 13.99 17.19
N GLN A 104 2.92 13.03 16.27
CA GLN A 104 2.41 11.69 16.61
C GLN A 104 3.31 11.00 17.65
N TRP A 105 4.64 11.18 17.56
CA TRP A 105 5.54 10.65 18.58
C TRP A 105 5.28 11.25 19.97
N LEU A 106 5.18 12.57 20.08
CA LEU A 106 4.93 13.26 21.35
C LEU A 106 3.54 12.91 21.92
N ASP A 107 2.52 12.84 21.07
CA ASP A 107 1.17 12.44 21.47
C ASP A 107 1.18 10.99 21.98
N PHE A 108 1.98 10.10 21.36
CA PHE A 108 2.13 8.72 21.81
C PHE A 108 2.87 8.61 23.14
N THR A 109 3.97 9.33 23.35
CA THR A 109 4.69 9.31 24.63
C THR A 109 3.84 9.80 25.79
N ALA A 110 3.01 10.81 25.54
CA ALA A 110 1.99 11.27 26.50
C ALA A 110 0.92 10.18 26.75
N MET A 111 0.42 9.53 25.69
CA MET A 111 -0.59 8.47 25.80
C MET A 111 -0.11 7.29 26.65
N VAL A 112 1.14 6.85 26.47
CA VAL A 112 1.73 5.71 27.20
C VAL A 112 2.43 6.13 28.50
N GLU A 113 2.23 7.38 28.94
CA GLU A 113 2.73 7.92 30.21
C GLU A 113 4.25 7.79 30.36
N CYS A 114 4.99 7.97 29.26
CA CYS A 114 6.46 7.89 29.21
C CYS A 114 7.10 9.24 28.81
N PRO A 115 6.90 10.32 29.59
CA PRO A 115 7.39 11.66 29.25
C PRO A 115 8.92 11.75 29.15
N GLN A 116 9.66 10.85 29.82
CA GLN A 116 11.12 10.78 29.73
C GLN A 116 11.63 10.52 28.30
N LEU A 117 10.80 9.91 27.43
CA LEU A 117 11.15 9.68 26.02
C LEU A 117 11.09 10.97 25.18
N GLU A 118 10.40 12.01 25.64
CA GLU A 118 10.31 13.30 24.95
C GLU A 118 11.61 14.12 25.07
N GLU A 119 12.37 13.85 26.12
CA GLU A 119 13.65 14.51 26.41
C GLU A 119 14.76 14.10 25.42
N ILE A 120 14.54 13.04 24.63
CA ILE A 120 15.49 12.53 23.63
C ILE A 120 15.06 13.03 22.25
N PRO A 121 15.67 14.12 21.71
CA PRO A 121 15.19 14.75 20.49
C PRO A 121 15.21 13.85 19.26
N GLN A 122 16.10 12.85 19.25
CA GLN A 122 16.26 11.86 18.18
C GLN A 122 14.98 11.01 17.99
N LEU A 123 14.20 10.78 19.04
CA LEU A 123 13.04 9.89 18.98
C LEU A 123 11.85 10.50 18.23
N ARG A 124 11.86 11.83 18.01
CA ARG A 124 10.84 12.54 17.23
C ARG A 124 10.77 12.04 15.78
N PHE A 125 11.84 11.46 15.25
CA PHE A 125 11.87 10.92 13.89
C PHE A 125 12.07 9.41 13.92
N GLN A 126 11.41 8.70 13.01
CA GLN A 126 11.43 7.24 12.94
C GLN A 126 12.85 6.65 12.87
N ILE A 127 13.73 7.27 12.09
CA ILE A 127 15.13 6.82 11.92
C ILE A 127 15.89 6.89 13.25
N GLY A 128 15.69 7.95 14.04
CA GLY A 128 16.36 8.11 15.32
C GLY A 128 15.91 7.10 16.37
N ARG A 129 14.70 6.54 16.24
CA ARG A 129 14.17 5.52 17.17
C ARG A 129 14.89 4.17 17.07
N TRP A 130 15.59 3.88 15.97
CA TRP A 130 16.25 2.58 15.77
C TRP A 130 17.36 2.30 16.78
N GLU A 131 18.14 3.32 17.14
CA GLU A 131 19.23 3.19 18.12
C GLU A 131 18.72 3.01 19.55
N TYR A 132 17.49 3.44 19.82
CA TYR A 132 16.86 3.42 21.15
C TYR A 132 15.75 2.37 21.25
N ARG A 133 15.71 1.41 20.32
CA ARG A 133 14.63 0.41 20.21
C ARG A 133 14.37 -0.33 21.53
N ASP A 134 15.44 -0.70 22.24
CA ASP A 134 15.36 -1.53 23.43
C ASP A 134 14.84 -0.68 24.60
N LEU A 135 15.35 0.55 24.74
CA LEU A 135 14.84 1.55 25.68
C LEU A 135 13.35 1.85 25.47
N ILE A 136 12.92 2.11 24.23
CA ILE A 136 11.51 2.42 23.93
C ILE A 136 10.63 1.24 24.31
N ARG A 137 10.99 0.03 23.89
CA ARG A 137 10.22 -1.18 24.15
C ARG A 137 10.13 -1.48 25.64
N GLU A 138 11.22 -1.36 26.37
CA GLU A 138 11.25 -1.55 27.82
C GLU A 138 10.39 -0.51 28.55
N SER A 139 10.38 0.73 28.07
CA SER A 139 9.60 1.83 28.67
C SER A 139 8.09 1.64 28.48
N ILE A 140 7.64 1.30 27.27
CA ILE A 140 6.20 1.25 26.96
C ILE A 140 5.55 -0.08 27.33
N ARG A 141 6.32 -1.19 27.39
CA ARG A 141 5.79 -2.54 27.58
C ARG A 141 4.91 -2.69 28.83
N PRO A 142 5.27 -2.16 30.02
CA PRO A 142 4.41 -2.27 31.21
C PRO A 142 3.02 -1.67 30.96
N TRP A 143 2.96 -0.47 30.37
CA TRP A 143 1.71 0.21 30.08
C TRP A 143 0.84 -0.57 29.09
N MET A 144 1.47 -1.11 28.03
CA MET A 144 0.78 -1.89 26.99
C MET A 144 0.25 -3.22 27.52
N ALA A 145 0.99 -3.90 28.40
CA ALA A 145 0.62 -5.22 28.93
C ALA A 145 -0.59 -5.18 29.88
N GLU A 146 -0.89 -4.03 30.49
CA GLU A 146 -2.02 -3.88 31.42
C GLU A 146 -3.35 -3.57 30.72
N ARG A 147 -3.31 -3.16 29.45
CA ARG A 147 -4.48 -2.69 28.69
C ARG A 147 -4.83 -3.64 27.55
N THR A 148 -6.12 -3.81 27.32
CA THR A 148 -6.66 -4.59 26.21
C THR A 148 -6.44 -3.89 24.87
N VAL A 149 -6.48 -4.64 23.77
CA VAL A 149 -6.42 -4.11 22.40
C VAL A 149 -7.48 -3.02 22.19
N GLU A 150 -8.70 -3.24 22.68
CA GLU A 150 -9.81 -2.29 22.56
C GLU A 150 -9.52 -0.97 23.26
N GLU A 151 -9.05 -1.01 24.51
CA GLU A 151 -8.69 0.19 25.28
C GLU A 151 -7.57 0.99 24.60
N ILE A 152 -6.54 0.31 24.09
CA ILE A 152 -5.41 0.95 23.41
C ILE A 152 -5.86 1.61 22.10
N VAL A 153 -6.68 0.94 21.29
CA VAL A 153 -7.20 1.48 20.03
C VAL A 153 -8.11 2.68 20.30
N ALA A 154 -9.03 2.57 21.26
CA ALA A 154 -9.93 3.66 21.64
C ALA A 154 -9.15 4.90 22.12
N LEU A 155 -8.12 4.70 22.95
CA LEU A 155 -7.27 5.80 23.40
C LEU A 155 -6.43 6.38 22.25
N GLY A 156 -5.87 5.53 21.39
CA GLY A 156 -5.14 5.94 20.19
C GLY A 156 -5.98 6.85 19.29
N GLN A 157 -7.26 6.53 19.10
CA GLN A 157 -8.20 7.37 18.35
C GLN A 157 -8.40 8.75 19.00
N LEU A 158 -8.53 8.81 20.34
CA LEU A 158 -8.64 10.08 21.08
C LEU A 158 -7.39 10.94 20.92
N PHE A 159 -6.21 10.33 20.90
CA PHE A 159 -4.92 10.99 20.64
C PHE A 159 -4.66 11.25 19.14
N ARG A 160 -5.56 10.82 18.24
CA ARG A 160 -5.38 10.89 16.78
C ARG A 160 -4.13 10.16 16.26
N LEU A 161 -3.78 9.08 16.94
CA LEU A 161 -2.71 8.17 16.57
C LEU A 161 -3.26 7.03 15.71
N PRO A 162 -2.61 6.68 14.58
CA PRO A 162 -3.05 5.55 13.78
C PRO A 162 -2.59 4.26 14.44
N ILE A 163 -3.46 3.74 15.30
CA ILE A 163 -3.33 2.49 16.04
C ILE A 163 -4.52 1.60 15.70
N ALA A 164 -4.27 0.35 15.36
CA ALA A 164 -5.32 -0.60 14.98
C ALA A 164 -5.10 -1.97 15.62
N ALA A 165 -6.20 -2.67 15.91
CA ALA A 165 -6.16 -4.07 16.30
C ALA A 165 -5.55 -4.93 15.20
N LEU A 166 -4.67 -5.87 15.55
CA LEU A 166 -4.10 -6.81 14.60
C LEU A 166 -4.86 -8.14 14.63
N GLY A 167 -5.62 -8.40 13.58
CA GLY A 167 -6.30 -9.68 13.38
C GLY A 167 -5.34 -10.80 12.93
N ASN A 168 -5.82 -12.05 12.99
CA ASN A 168 -5.14 -13.22 12.43
C ASN A 168 -6.13 -14.08 11.61
N GLY A 169 -5.65 -15.20 11.06
CA GLY A 169 -6.49 -16.06 10.22
C GLY A 169 -7.76 -16.60 10.90
N ALA A 170 -7.79 -16.68 12.24
CA ALA A 170 -8.97 -17.09 12.99
C ALA A 170 -9.88 -15.91 13.35
N THR A 171 -9.32 -14.72 13.62
CA THR A 171 -10.09 -13.58 14.17
C THR A 171 -10.47 -12.52 13.14
N ILE A 172 -9.84 -12.50 11.96
CA ILE A 172 -10.02 -11.42 10.97
C ILE A 172 -11.48 -11.23 10.55
N ARG A 173 -12.27 -12.32 10.55
CA ARG A 173 -13.68 -12.33 10.16
C ARG A 173 -14.58 -11.60 11.14
N ASP A 174 -14.20 -11.61 12.41
CA ASP A 174 -15.01 -11.12 13.53
C ASP A 174 -14.62 -9.69 13.93
N MET A 175 -13.62 -9.11 13.26
CA MET A 175 -13.22 -7.73 13.49
C MET A 175 -14.39 -6.78 13.14
N GLU A 176 -14.54 -5.71 13.93
CA GLU A 176 -15.65 -4.76 13.84
C GLU A 176 -15.86 -4.24 12.41
N TYR A 177 -14.82 -3.65 11.80
CA TYR A 177 -14.88 -3.13 10.44
C TYR A 177 -15.31 -4.21 9.42
N VAL A 178 -14.76 -5.42 9.56
CA VAL A 178 -15.00 -6.54 8.62
C VAL A 178 -16.46 -6.98 8.68
N THR A 179 -17.02 -7.03 9.89
CA THR A 179 -18.42 -7.37 10.16
C THR A 179 -19.35 -6.25 9.67
N GLU A 180 -19.10 -5.00 10.06
CA GLU A 180 -19.91 -3.83 9.70
C GLU A 180 -19.99 -3.64 8.17
N ARG A 181 -18.88 -3.88 7.47
CA ARG A 181 -18.78 -3.73 6.02
C ARG A 181 -19.24 -4.96 5.23
N GLY A 182 -19.66 -6.03 5.92
CA GLY A 182 -20.02 -7.31 5.32
C GLY A 182 -18.94 -7.81 4.36
N VAL A 183 -17.68 -7.81 4.80
CA VAL A 183 -16.55 -8.15 3.93
C VAL A 183 -16.53 -9.64 3.61
N PHE A 184 -16.84 -10.50 4.59
CA PHE A 184 -16.98 -11.93 4.34
C PHE A 184 -18.44 -12.28 4.07
N VAL A 185 -18.67 -13.05 3.01
CA VAL A 185 -19.98 -13.53 2.57
C VAL A 185 -20.00 -15.05 2.51
N ASP A 186 -21.20 -15.63 2.56
CA ASP A 186 -21.38 -17.07 2.42
C ASP A 186 -21.13 -17.51 0.97
N ASN A 187 -20.25 -18.50 0.80
CA ASN A 187 -20.07 -19.18 -0.48
C ASN A 187 -21.08 -20.35 -0.57
N PRO A 188 -21.75 -20.56 -1.72
CA PRO A 188 -22.64 -21.70 -1.94
C PRO A 188 -22.03 -23.11 -1.78
N ALA A 189 -20.71 -23.21 -1.65
CA ALA A 189 -19.95 -24.41 -1.32
C ALA A 189 -19.76 -24.64 0.20
N GLY A 190 -20.35 -23.80 1.06
CA GLY A 190 -20.41 -24.02 2.51
C GLY A 190 -19.25 -23.43 3.32
N PHE A 191 -18.55 -22.42 2.81
CA PHE A 191 -17.50 -21.69 3.52
C PHE A 191 -17.68 -20.17 3.38
N HIS A 192 -16.96 -19.37 4.16
CA HIS A 192 -16.99 -17.91 4.02
C HIS A 192 -15.82 -17.42 3.17
N GLN A 193 -16.07 -16.43 2.33
CA GLN A 193 -15.04 -15.82 1.49
C GLN A 193 -15.16 -14.30 1.49
N PRO A 194 -14.06 -13.57 1.23
CA PRO A 194 -14.16 -12.13 1.02
C PRO A 194 -14.97 -11.82 -0.25
N ARG A 195 -15.84 -10.82 -0.19
CA ARG A 195 -16.46 -10.21 -1.37
C ARG A 195 -15.45 -9.35 -2.14
N PRO A 196 -15.72 -8.98 -3.42
CA PRO A 196 -14.91 -7.99 -4.12
C PRO A 196 -14.78 -6.68 -3.30
N PRO A 197 -13.56 -6.10 -3.20
CA PRO A 197 -13.26 -5.00 -2.28
C PRO A 197 -13.75 -3.61 -2.76
N TRP A 198 -14.82 -3.57 -3.55
CA TRP A 198 -15.46 -2.33 -4.01
C TRP A 198 -16.97 -2.41 -3.84
N LEU A 199 -17.60 -1.24 -3.74
CA LEU A 199 -19.05 -1.09 -3.78
C LEU A 199 -19.40 -0.13 -4.91
N MET A 200 -20.51 -0.39 -5.59
CA MET A 200 -21.01 0.43 -6.67
C MET A 200 -22.40 0.92 -6.28
N SER A 201 -22.65 2.22 -6.42
CA SER A 201 -23.94 2.83 -6.02
C SER A 201 -25.06 2.58 -7.04
N ARG A 202 -24.71 2.22 -8.28
CA ARG A 202 -25.65 2.05 -9.41
C ARG A 202 -25.72 0.63 -9.96
N CYS A 203 -24.72 -0.20 -9.65
CA CYS A 203 -24.59 -1.54 -10.19
C CYS A 203 -24.32 -2.54 -9.06
N ALA A 204 -24.72 -3.79 -9.24
CA ALA A 204 -24.35 -4.86 -8.33
C ALA A 204 -23.02 -5.50 -8.75
N THR A 205 -22.27 -6.04 -7.79
CA THR A 205 -21.20 -6.99 -8.09
C THR A 205 -21.80 -8.30 -8.58
N ALA A 206 -21.06 -9.04 -9.41
CA ALA A 206 -21.47 -10.40 -9.77
C ALA A 206 -21.71 -11.24 -8.50
N PRO A 207 -22.78 -12.05 -8.46
CA PRO A 207 -23.07 -12.89 -7.30
C PRO A 207 -22.00 -13.98 -7.15
N VAL A 208 -21.77 -14.40 -5.91
CA VAL A 208 -20.90 -15.56 -5.65
C VAL A 208 -21.61 -16.82 -6.13
N CYS A 209 -21.02 -17.50 -7.12
CA CYS A 209 -21.49 -18.77 -7.64
C CYS A 209 -20.57 -19.92 -7.22
N ARG A 210 -21.04 -21.16 -7.41
CA ARG A 210 -20.18 -22.34 -7.32
C ARG A 210 -19.20 -22.31 -8.48
N THR A 211 -17.99 -22.81 -8.23
CA THR A 211 -17.03 -23.11 -9.30
C THR A 211 -17.68 -24.08 -10.28
N ALA A 212 -17.55 -23.80 -11.58
CA ALA A 212 -18.03 -24.69 -12.62
C ALA A 212 -17.38 -26.07 -12.50
N GLU A 213 -18.16 -27.12 -12.75
CA GLU A 213 -17.64 -28.48 -12.81
C GLU A 213 -16.82 -28.67 -14.09
N LEU A 214 -15.85 -29.58 -14.05
CA LEU A 214 -15.02 -29.89 -15.21
C LEU A 214 -15.92 -30.36 -16.37
N GLY A 215 -15.91 -29.62 -17.47
CA GLY A 215 -16.67 -29.92 -18.67
C GLY A 215 -18.11 -29.41 -18.69
N ALA A 216 -18.52 -28.61 -17.69
CA ALA A 216 -19.87 -28.02 -17.64
C ALA A 216 -20.23 -27.20 -18.89
N ASP A 217 -19.23 -26.57 -19.51
CA ASP A 217 -19.40 -25.67 -20.65
C ASP A 217 -18.79 -26.23 -21.95
N ASN A 218 -18.56 -27.55 -22.04
CA ASN A 218 -17.96 -28.18 -23.23
C ASN A 218 -18.83 -28.08 -24.50
N ASP A 219 -20.12 -27.85 -24.32
CA ASP A 219 -21.07 -27.69 -25.42
C ASP A 219 -21.18 -26.21 -25.90
N GLU A 220 -20.51 -25.27 -25.23
CA GLU A 220 -20.44 -23.89 -25.69
C GLU A 220 -19.52 -23.81 -26.92
N SER A 221 -19.94 -23.01 -27.92
CA SER A 221 -19.12 -22.77 -29.10
C SER A 221 -17.79 -22.15 -28.66
N PRO A 222 -16.64 -22.71 -29.05
CA PRO A 222 -15.36 -22.06 -28.76
C PRO A 222 -15.39 -20.66 -29.36
N TRP A 223 -14.81 -19.71 -28.62
CA TRP A 223 -14.62 -18.34 -29.08
C TRP A 223 -14.12 -18.33 -30.53
N CYS A 224 -14.90 -17.75 -31.44
CA CYS A 224 -14.47 -17.58 -32.82
C CYS A 224 -13.54 -16.37 -32.89
N ALA A 225 -12.28 -16.60 -33.26
CA ALA A 225 -11.35 -15.51 -33.52
C ALA A 225 -11.92 -14.62 -34.64
N GLY A 226 -12.12 -13.34 -34.35
CA GLY A 226 -12.39 -12.36 -35.40
C GLY A 226 -11.15 -12.18 -36.26
N GLU A 227 -11.29 -12.24 -37.59
CA GLU A 227 -10.21 -11.86 -38.49
C GLU A 227 -9.96 -10.34 -38.36
N SER A 228 -8.79 -9.96 -37.84
CA SER A 228 -8.35 -8.56 -37.87
C SER A 228 -8.06 -8.17 -39.30
N ALA A 229 -8.97 -7.42 -39.92
CA ALA A 229 -8.72 -6.79 -41.20
C ALA A 229 -7.79 -5.57 -40.99
N SER A 230 -6.60 -5.63 -41.61
CA SER A 230 -5.56 -4.59 -41.73
C SER A 230 -4.37 -4.64 -40.76
N ASP A 231 -3.20 -4.28 -41.29
CA ASP A 231 -2.01 -3.94 -40.51
C ASP A 231 -2.33 -2.74 -39.60
N PRO A 232 -2.13 -2.86 -38.28
CA PRO A 232 -2.48 -1.80 -37.35
C PRO A 232 -1.58 -0.58 -37.59
N VAL A 233 -2.17 0.52 -38.06
CA VAL A 233 -1.54 1.83 -37.92
C VAL A 233 -1.48 2.13 -36.41
N PRO A 234 -0.32 2.54 -35.84
CA PRO A 234 -0.24 2.88 -34.43
C PRO A 234 -1.09 4.14 -34.19
N VAL A 235 -2.34 3.96 -33.76
CA VAL A 235 -3.17 5.06 -33.30
C VAL A 235 -3.24 4.94 -31.77
N GLY A 236 -2.45 5.79 -31.13
CA GLY A 236 -2.53 6.13 -29.70
C GLY A 236 -2.28 5.03 -28.68
N LEU A 237 -1.94 5.44 -27.46
CA LEU A 237 -1.87 4.56 -26.30
C LEU A 237 -3.30 4.24 -25.78
N PRO A 238 -3.49 3.16 -25.00
CA PRO A 238 -4.83 2.68 -24.66
C PRO A 238 -5.74 3.66 -23.88
N LEU A 239 -5.15 4.62 -23.18
CA LEU A 239 -5.85 5.67 -22.42
C LEU A 239 -5.68 7.07 -23.04
N ASP A 240 -5.28 7.17 -24.31
CA ASP A 240 -5.20 8.46 -24.99
C ASP A 240 -6.53 9.21 -24.93
N GLY A 241 -6.44 10.53 -24.70
CA GLY A 241 -7.60 11.40 -24.52
C GLY A 241 -8.27 11.28 -23.15
N VAL A 242 -7.80 10.41 -22.25
CA VAL A 242 -8.25 10.37 -20.86
C VAL A 242 -7.42 11.34 -20.03
N ARG A 243 -8.08 12.30 -19.38
CA ARG A 243 -7.47 13.17 -18.39
C ARG A 243 -7.86 12.74 -16.98
N VAL A 244 -6.86 12.62 -16.09
CA VAL A 244 -7.02 12.19 -14.71
C VAL A 244 -6.51 13.30 -13.79
N ILE A 245 -7.30 13.67 -12.80
CA ILE A 245 -6.86 14.58 -11.73
C ILE A 245 -6.50 13.72 -10.52
N ASP A 246 -5.22 13.69 -10.15
CA ASP A 246 -4.74 13.00 -8.96
C ASP A 246 -4.80 13.93 -7.73
N LEU A 247 -5.71 13.61 -6.81
CA LEU A 247 -5.90 14.30 -5.53
C LEU A 247 -5.41 13.47 -4.33
N THR A 248 -4.71 12.37 -4.59
CA THR A 248 -4.26 11.44 -3.57
C THR A 248 -2.95 11.91 -2.92
N ALA A 249 -2.49 11.19 -1.90
CA ALA A 249 -1.19 11.43 -1.25
C ALA A 249 -0.48 10.10 -0.97
N PHE A 250 0.83 10.18 -0.72
CA PHE A 250 1.69 9.05 -0.37
C PHE A 250 1.80 8.00 -1.48
N TRP A 251 1.55 6.73 -1.17
CA TRP A 251 1.98 5.61 -2.00
C TRP A 251 0.89 5.14 -2.98
N ALA A 252 -0.29 4.79 -2.45
CA ALA A 252 -1.28 4.03 -3.20
C ALA A 252 -1.83 4.79 -4.42
N GLY A 253 -2.16 6.07 -4.22
CA GLY A 253 -2.75 6.87 -5.27
C GLY A 253 -1.77 7.23 -6.39
N PRO A 254 -0.57 7.77 -6.09
CA PRO A 254 0.44 8.03 -7.11
C PRO A 254 0.88 6.77 -7.86
N ALA A 255 0.93 5.62 -7.19
CA ALA A 255 1.21 4.34 -7.84
C ALA A 255 0.11 3.96 -8.85
N ALA A 256 -1.17 4.12 -8.49
CA ALA A 256 -2.29 3.85 -9.39
C ALA A 256 -2.31 4.82 -10.58
N THR A 257 -2.07 6.11 -10.36
CA THR A 257 -2.09 7.11 -11.43
C THR A 257 -0.85 7.07 -12.32
N HIS A 258 0.30 6.66 -11.78
CA HIS A 258 1.47 6.35 -12.59
C HIS A 258 1.18 5.23 -13.60
N LEU A 259 0.45 4.19 -13.18
CA LEU A 259 0.02 3.14 -14.10
C LEU A 259 -0.93 3.67 -15.18
N LEU A 260 -1.91 4.51 -14.82
CA LEU A 260 -2.79 5.17 -15.80
C LEU A 260 -1.98 6.01 -16.82
N ALA A 261 -0.98 6.76 -16.36
CA ALA A 261 -0.11 7.54 -17.23
C ALA A 261 0.72 6.65 -18.17
N ALA A 262 1.21 5.50 -17.69
CA ALA A 262 1.95 4.54 -18.51
C ALA A 262 1.13 3.99 -19.68
N PHE A 263 -0.21 3.96 -19.56
CA PHE A 263 -1.13 3.61 -20.65
C PHE A 263 -1.61 4.82 -21.47
N GLY A 264 -1.06 6.02 -21.26
CA GLY A 264 -1.33 7.21 -22.08
C GLY A 264 -2.29 8.24 -21.49
N ALA A 265 -2.76 8.07 -20.25
CA ALA A 265 -3.61 9.08 -19.63
C ALA A 265 -2.81 10.36 -19.31
N ASP A 266 -3.43 11.52 -19.52
CA ASP A 266 -2.92 12.82 -19.07
C ASP A 266 -3.22 13.01 -17.58
N VAL A 267 -2.23 12.74 -16.73
CA VAL A 267 -2.39 12.78 -15.27
C VAL A 267 -1.89 14.12 -14.71
N VAL A 268 -2.81 14.87 -14.10
CA VAL A 268 -2.52 16.14 -13.41
C VAL A 268 -2.57 15.92 -11.90
N LYS A 269 -1.40 15.95 -11.26
CA LYS A 269 -1.27 15.93 -9.80
C LYS A 269 -1.62 17.30 -9.22
N VAL A 270 -2.55 17.33 -8.27
CA VAL A 270 -2.90 18.55 -7.54
C VAL A 270 -2.55 18.36 -6.07
N GLU A 271 -1.78 19.29 -5.52
CA GLU A 271 -1.32 19.25 -4.14
C GLU A 271 -1.51 20.60 -3.45
N SER A 272 -1.56 20.58 -2.12
CA SER A 272 -1.61 21.81 -1.33
C SER A 272 -0.24 22.50 -1.31
N ILE A 273 -0.23 23.81 -1.55
CA ILE A 273 0.99 24.63 -1.43
C ILE A 273 1.48 24.75 0.03
N GLN A 274 0.60 24.54 1.00
CA GLN A 274 0.92 24.62 2.44
C GLN A 274 1.27 23.24 3.03
N ARG A 275 0.74 22.18 2.43
CA ARG A 275 0.92 20.78 2.86
C ARG A 275 1.15 19.90 1.63
N PRO A 276 2.31 20.03 0.97
CA PRO A 276 2.64 19.21 -0.19
C PRO A 276 2.65 17.73 0.17
N ASP A 277 2.51 16.87 -0.85
CA ASP A 277 2.49 15.42 -0.65
C ASP A 277 3.78 14.96 0.05
N GLY A 278 3.62 14.25 1.17
CA GLY A 278 4.74 13.80 2.01
C GLY A 278 5.73 12.92 1.25
N ILE A 279 5.28 12.21 0.21
CA ILE A 279 6.16 11.37 -0.62
C ILE A 279 7.22 12.19 -1.37
N ARG A 280 7.01 13.49 -1.60
CA ARG A 280 8.05 14.35 -2.19
C ARG A 280 9.32 14.40 -1.34
N TYR A 281 9.18 14.18 -0.04
CA TYR A 281 10.27 14.24 0.92
C TYR A 281 10.81 12.84 1.28
N SER A 282 10.19 11.75 0.81
CA SER A 282 10.73 10.41 1.04
C SER A 282 11.97 10.14 0.19
N GLY A 283 12.17 10.89 -0.89
CA GLY A 283 13.30 10.80 -1.82
C GLY A 283 14.31 11.95 -1.74
N ALA A 284 14.08 12.95 -0.90
CA ALA A 284 14.89 14.17 -0.84
C ALA A 284 15.27 14.48 0.61
N CYS A 285 16.50 14.95 0.81
CA CYS A 285 16.91 15.55 2.08
C CYS A 285 15.90 16.63 2.46
N ALA A 286 15.41 16.61 3.71
CA ALA A 286 14.42 17.58 4.18
C ALA A 286 14.89 19.00 3.80
N PRO A 287 14.04 19.83 3.17
CA PRO A 287 14.47 21.16 2.80
C PRO A 287 14.77 21.93 4.10
N MET A 288 15.99 22.44 4.19
CA MET A 288 16.53 23.15 5.33
C MET A 288 15.85 24.53 5.43
N TRP A 289 14.59 24.58 5.84
CA TRP A 289 13.83 25.83 6.01
C TRP A 289 14.03 26.47 7.40
N THR A 290 15.20 26.29 8.01
CA THR A 290 15.56 27.02 9.23
C THR A 290 17.07 27.26 9.31
N THR A 291 17.57 28.17 8.49
CA THR A 291 18.53 29.24 8.87
C THR A 291 18.67 30.16 7.66
N GLY A 292 18.43 31.46 7.85
CA GLY A 292 18.27 32.44 6.77
C GLY A 292 19.44 32.45 5.78
N GLY A 293 19.12 32.30 4.48
CA GLY A 293 20.08 32.46 3.40
C GLY A 293 19.47 32.15 2.03
N SER A 294 19.19 33.22 1.26
CA SER A 294 19.00 33.30 -0.21
C SER A 294 18.47 32.07 -0.97
N THR A 295 17.25 32.20 -1.49
CA THR A 295 16.61 31.33 -2.48
C THR A 295 17.44 31.15 -3.76
N ALA A 296 17.79 29.90 -4.07
CA ALA A 296 18.11 29.47 -5.43
C ALA A 296 17.13 28.34 -5.81
N GLY A 297 16.13 28.68 -6.62
CA GLY A 297 15.16 27.72 -7.14
C GLY A 297 15.81 26.79 -8.16
N CYS A 298 15.66 25.48 -7.98
CA CYS A 298 15.97 24.50 -9.01
C CYS A 298 14.67 24.20 -9.79
N SER A 299 14.60 24.72 -11.01
CA SER A 299 13.59 24.35 -12.00
C SER A 299 14.04 23.07 -12.70
N MET A 300 13.28 21.97 -12.57
CA MET A 300 13.37 20.85 -13.52
C MET A 300 12.28 21.03 -14.57
N ARG A 301 12.72 21.17 -15.82
CA ARG A 301 11.90 20.94 -17.01
C ARG A 301 11.70 19.45 -17.20
#